data_AF-A0A397NJ18-F1
#
_entry.id   AF-A0A397NJ18-F1
#
_cell.length_a   1.000
_cell.length_b   1.000
_cell.length_c   1.000
_cell.angle_alpha   90.00
_cell.angle_beta   90.00
_cell.angle_gamma   90.00
#
_symmetry.space_group_name_H-M   'P 1'
#
loop_
_entity.id
_entity.type
_entity.pdbx_description
1 polymer ?
#
loop_
_entity_poly.entity_id
_entity_poly.type
_entity_poly.pdbx_seq_one_letter_code
_entity_poly.pdbx_strand_id
1 'polypeptide(L)'
;MHLIATVPNEGARRLAWWIGQLGPDAYDAFAAAMGSHVSFVDRILAGEIVPAAHLAQRIGAVTSDFIDRRDWRRPAAGGWFDPVAPRDGSARCGRRAA
;
A
#
# COMPACT_ATOMS: atom_id res chain seq x y z
N MET A 1 -0.58 11.78 7.46
CA MET A 1 -0.59 11.37 6.04
C MET A 1 -1.30 12.44 5.22
N HIS A 2 -0.59 13.12 4.31
CA HIS A 2 -1.17 14.09 3.39
C HIS A 2 -1.31 13.41 2.02
N LEU A 3 -2.54 13.16 1.60
CA LEU A 3 -2.83 12.52 0.31
C LEU A 3 -3.01 13.58 -0.77
N ILE A 4 -2.40 13.36 -1.93
CA ILE A 4 -2.66 14.18 -3.12
C ILE A 4 -4.10 13.98 -3.61
N ALA A 5 -4.67 14.97 -4.29
CA ALA A 5 -6.08 14.95 -4.71
C ALA A 5 -6.43 13.78 -5.66
N THR A 6 -5.46 13.27 -6.43
CA THR A 6 -5.65 12.18 -7.39
C THR A 6 -4.77 10.99 -7.02
N VAL A 7 -5.35 9.79 -7.02
CA VAL A 7 -4.60 8.55 -6.77
C VAL A 7 -3.64 8.27 -7.94
N PRO A 8 -2.32 8.11 -7.72
CA PRO A 8 -1.36 8.04 -8.82
C PRO A 8 -1.37 6.69 -9.56
N ASN A 9 -1.65 5.59 -8.86
CA ASN A 9 -1.82 4.24 -9.44
C ASN A 9 -2.52 3.30 -8.45
N GLU A 10 -2.94 2.12 -8.91
CA GLU A 10 -3.62 1.13 -8.07
C GLU A 10 -2.72 0.63 -6.92
N GLY A 11 -1.40 0.53 -7.13
CA GLY A 11 -0.46 0.13 -6.08
C GLY A 11 -0.48 1.09 -4.89
N ALA A 12 -0.44 2.40 -5.15
CA ALA A 12 -0.55 3.43 -4.12
C ALA A 12 -1.91 3.39 -3.42
N ARG A 13 -3.01 3.20 -4.16
CA ARG A 13 -4.36 3.05 -3.59
C ARG A 13 -4.42 1.90 -2.59
N ARG A 14 -3.95 0.73 -3.02
CA ARG A 14 -3.95 -0.49 -2.22
C ARG A 14 -3.05 -0.35 -1.00
N LEU A 15 -1.90 0.30 -1.13
CA LEU A 15 -1.00 0.55 -0.01
C LEU A 15 -1.63 1.46 1.04
N ALA A 16 -2.20 2.60 0.61
CA ALA A 16 -2.89 3.52 1.52
C ALA A 16 -4.02 2.81 2.27
N TRP A 17 -4.85 2.04 1.55
CA TRP A 17 -5.92 1.28 2.16
C TRP A 17 -5.38 0.23 3.15
N TRP A 18 -4.39 -0.57 2.76
CA TRP A 18 -3.81 -1.62 3.60
C TRP A 18 -3.20 -1.06 4.89
N ILE A 19 -2.43 0.04 4.80
CA ILE A 19 -1.88 0.73 5.97
C ILE A 19 -3.01 1.27 6.85
N GLY A 20 -4.04 1.87 6.26
CA GLY A 20 -5.19 2.41 7.00
C GLY A 20 -5.93 1.37 7.84
N GLN A 21 -5.90 0.08 7.44
CA GLN A 21 -6.54 -1.00 8.19
C GLN A 21 -5.74 -1.46 9.43
N LEU A 22 -4.48 -1.08 9.55
CA LEU A 22 -3.57 -1.58 10.59
C LEU A 22 -3.48 -0.66 11.83
N GLY A 23 -4.07 0.55 11.77
CA GLY A 23 -4.11 1.48 12.90
C GLY A 23 -3.02 2.57 12.87
N PRO A 24 -2.87 3.35 13.95
CA PRO A 24 -2.09 4.60 13.96
C PRO A 24 -0.58 4.40 13.71
N ASP A 25 0.01 3.31 14.18
CA ASP A 25 1.46 3.03 14.06
C ASP A 25 1.84 2.29 12.76
N ALA A 26 0.85 1.98 11.92
CA ALA A 26 1.04 1.18 10.71
C ALA A 26 2.00 1.82 9.70
N TYR A 27 2.03 3.16 9.68
CA TYR A 27 2.87 3.92 8.78
C TYR A 27 4.36 3.72 9.09
N ASP A 28 4.72 3.88 10.37
CA ASP A 28 6.08 3.64 10.89
C ASP A 28 6.46 2.17 10.80
N ALA A 29 5.54 1.27 11.14
CA ALA A 29 5.77 -0.17 11.06
C ALA A 29 6.06 -0.63 9.63
N PHE A 30 5.32 -0.12 8.64
CA PHE A 30 5.58 -0.42 7.23
C PHE A 30 6.92 0.15 6.77
N ALA A 31 7.25 1.39 7.13
CA ALA A 31 8.54 2.00 6.80
C ALA A 31 9.71 1.17 7.37
N ALA A 32 9.60 0.75 8.64
CA ALA A 32 10.57 -0.12 9.30
C ALA A 32 10.70 -1.48 8.62
N ALA A 33 9.59 -2.13 8.25
CA ALA A 33 9.60 -3.40 7.50
C ALA A 33 10.27 -3.26 6.12
N MET A 34 10.15 -2.09 5.50
CA MET A 34 10.83 -1.72 4.27
C MET A 34 12.29 -1.31 4.48
N GLY A 35 12.78 -1.25 5.71
CA GLY A 35 14.14 -0.79 6.03
C GLY A 35 14.38 0.65 5.57
N SER A 36 13.35 1.49 5.65
CA SER A 36 13.33 2.84 5.10
C SER A 36 12.68 3.82 6.09
N HIS A 37 12.71 5.10 5.76
CA HIS A 37 12.10 6.17 6.56
C HIS A 37 10.63 6.41 6.17
N VAL A 38 9.80 6.96 7.05
CA VAL A 38 8.38 7.25 6.73
C VAL A 38 8.18 8.13 5.50
N SER A 39 9.13 9.04 5.24
CA SER A 39 9.13 9.86 4.03
C SER A 39 9.17 9.04 2.74
N PHE A 40 9.71 7.83 2.76
CA PHE A 40 9.66 6.93 1.60
C PHE A 40 8.23 6.48 1.30
N VAL A 41 7.44 6.20 2.33
CA VAL A 41 6.03 5.81 2.21
C VAL A 41 5.23 6.99 1.66
N ASP A 42 5.45 8.20 2.19
CA ASP A 42 4.80 9.43 1.68
C ASP A 42 5.07 9.63 0.20
N ARG A 43 6.33 9.46 -0.24
CA ARG A 43 6.71 9.64 -1.64
C ARG A 43 6.13 8.58 -2.58
N ILE A 44 5.91 7.36 -2.09
CA ILE A 44 5.16 6.34 -2.86
C ILE A 44 3.70 6.75 -3.00
N LEU A 45 3.06 7.19 -1.92
CA LEU A 45 1.64 7.55 -1.91
C LEU A 45 1.38 8.85 -2.68
N ALA A 46 2.33 9.77 -2.70
CA ALA A 46 2.33 10.96 -3.55
C ALA A 46 2.62 10.65 -5.03
N GLY A 47 3.03 9.42 -5.37
CA GLY A 47 3.38 9.03 -6.74
C GLY A 47 4.73 9.55 -7.22
N GLU A 48 5.51 10.20 -6.36
CA GLU A 48 6.89 10.62 -6.66
C GLU A 48 7.82 9.43 -6.86
N ILE A 49 7.53 8.31 -6.18
CA ILE A 49 8.25 7.05 -6.32
C ILE A 49 7.28 5.99 -6.82
N VAL A 50 7.56 5.47 -8.02
CA VAL A 50 6.93 4.24 -8.52
C VAL A 50 7.89 3.07 -8.26
N PRO A 51 7.53 2.10 -7.41
CA PRO A 51 8.40 0.98 -7.09
C PRO A 51 8.83 0.16 -8.33
N ALA A 52 10.14 0.01 -8.51
CA ALA A 52 10.72 -0.91 -9.48
C ALA A 52 10.52 -2.38 -9.04
N ALA A 53 10.79 -3.34 -9.93
CA ALA A 53 10.42 -4.75 -9.74
C ALA A 53 10.85 -5.36 -8.39
N HIS A 54 12.10 -5.16 -7.95
CA HIS A 54 12.60 -5.69 -6.68
C HIS A 54 11.84 -5.09 -5.48
N LEU A 55 11.61 -3.77 -5.52
CA LEU A 55 10.97 -3.06 -4.42
C LEU A 55 9.49 -3.41 -4.36
N ALA A 56 8.84 -3.50 -5.52
CA ALA A 56 7.46 -3.93 -5.64
C ALA A 56 7.25 -5.37 -5.13
N GLN A 57 8.21 -6.28 -5.39
CA GLN A 57 8.19 -7.64 -4.85
C GLN A 57 8.30 -7.64 -3.33
N ARG A 58 9.19 -6.82 -2.76
CA ARG A 58 9.31 -6.68 -1.30
C ARG A 58 8.04 -6.12 -0.67
N ILE A 59 7.42 -5.11 -1.29
CA ILE A 59 6.13 -4.58 -0.81
C ILE A 59 5.06 -5.67 -0.86
N GLY A 60 5.01 -6.46 -1.94
CA GLY A 60 4.11 -7.61 -2.02
C GLY A 60 4.31 -8.59 -0.87
N ALA A 61 5.55 -8.99 -0.58
CA ALA A 61 5.86 -9.87 0.54
C ALA A 61 5.44 -9.29 1.90
N VAL A 62 5.70 -8.01 2.17
CA VAL A 62 5.30 -7.34 3.44
C VAL A 62 3.79 -7.25 3.57
N THR A 63 3.09 -7.08 2.46
CA THR A 63 1.63 -6.94 2.42
C THR A 63 0.90 -8.26 2.20
N SER A 64 1.58 -9.40 2.31
CA SER A 64 1.04 -10.74 2.06
C SER A 64 0.32 -10.84 0.70
N ASP A 65 0.98 -10.32 -0.34
CA ASP A 65 0.52 -10.26 -1.73
C ASP A 65 -0.78 -9.48 -1.97
N PHE A 66 -1.20 -8.68 -0.99
CA PHE A 66 -2.31 -7.73 -1.15
C PHE A 66 -2.04 -6.73 -2.29
N ILE A 67 -0.76 -6.41 -2.50
CA ILE A 67 -0.25 -5.53 -3.56
C ILE A 67 0.74 -6.32 -4.42
N ASP A 68 0.59 -6.26 -5.74
CA ASP A 68 1.44 -6.97 -6.71
C ASP A 68 2.21 -5.94 -7.53
N ARG A 69 3.32 -6.39 -8.12
CA ARG A 69 4.15 -5.55 -8.97
C ARG A 69 3.40 -4.88 -10.12
N ARG A 70 2.32 -5.51 -10.63
CA ARG A 70 1.54 -4.97 -11.75
C ARG A 70 0.66 -3.79 -11.32
N ASP A 71 0.33 -3.66 -10.04
CA ASP A 71 -0.55 -2.58 -9.55
C ASP A 71 0.09 -1.21 -9.67
N TRP A 72 1.42 -1.14 -9.52
CA TRP A 72 2.19 0.09 -9.66
C TRP A 72 2.16 0.69 -11.07
N ARG A 73 1.75 -0.09 -12.07
CA ARG A 73 1.64 0.34 -13.48
C ARG A 73 0.19 0.42 -13.97
N ARG A 74 -0.79 0.13 -13.10
CA ARG A 74 -2.21 0.18 -13.44
C ARG A 74 -2.82 1.50 -12.98
N PRO A 75 -3.77 2.05 -13.76
CA PRO A 75 -4.58 3.16 -13.27
C PRO A 75 -5.31 2.73 -11.99
N ALA A 76 -5.48 3.65 -11.06
CA ALA A 76 -6.24 3.39 -9.84
C ALA A 76 -7.69 3.06 -10.21
N ALA A 77 -8.24 1.99 -9.62
CA ALA A 77 -9.61 1.57 -9.88
C ALA A 77 -10.66 2.44 -9.17
N GLY A 78 -10.23 3.28 -8.22
CA GLY A 78 -11.07 4.17 -7.43
C GLY A 78 -10.26 5.24 -6.69
N GLY A 79 -10.94 6.02 -5.86
CA GLY A 79 -10.34 7.01 -4.98
C GLY A 79 -9.65 6.42 -3.75
N TRP A 80 -9.00 7.28 -2.96
CA TRP A 80 -8.25 6.89 -1.76
C TRP A 80 -9.09 6.17 -0.71
N PHE A 81 -10.35 6.55 -0.57
CA PHE A 81 -11.26 6.03 0.46
C PHE A 81 -12.18 4.94 -0.06
N ASP A 82 -12.09 4.59 -1.34
CA ASP A 82 -12.88 3.51 -1.91
C ASP A 82 -12.36 2.16 -1.39
N PRO A 83 -13.24 1.22 -1.03
CA PRO A 83 -12.81 -0.08 -0.56
C PRO A 83 -11.95 -0.80 -1.60
N VAL A 84 -10.95 -1.53 -1.10
CA VAL A 84 -10.07 -2.37 -1.92
C VAL A 84 -10.40 -3.83 -1.62
N ALA A 85 -10.79 -4.57 -2.64
CA ALA A 85 -10.95 -6.02 -2.50
C ALA A 85 -9.57 -6.70 -2.35
N PRO A 86 -9.41 -7.62 -1.38
CA PRO A 86 -8.27 -8.53 -1.35
C PRO A 86 -8.15 -9.28 -2.67
N ARG A 87 -6.94 -9.69 -3.03
CA ARG A 87 -6.77 -10.61 -4.15
C ARG A 87 -7.31 -11.99 -3.77
N ASP A 88 -7.92 -12.68 -4.73
CA ASP A 88 -8.27 -14.09 -4.58
C ASP A 88 -7.01 -14.87 -4.15
N GLY A 89 -7.08 -15.54 -3.00
CA GLY A 89 -5.96 -16.28 -2.40
C GLY A 89 -5.09 -15.51 -1.40
N SER A 90 -5.15 -14.17 -1.34
CA SER A 90 -4.58 -13.42 -0.22
C SER A 90 -5.51 -13.55 0.98
N ALA A 91 -5.09 -14.29 2.00
CA ALA A 91 -5.91 -14.49 3.19
C ALA A 91 -6.39 -13.13 3.72
N ARG A 92 -7.71 -13.03 3.98
CA ARG A 92 -8.28 -11.90 4.72
C ARG A 92 -7.37 -11.62 5.91
N CYS A 93 -6.80 -10.43 6.00
CA CYS A 93 -6.20 -9.95 7.24
C CYS A 93 -7.36 -9.75 8.23
N GLY A 94 -7.82 -10.85 8.80
CA GLY A 94 -8.77 -10.90 9.87
C GLY A 94 -8.00 -10.71 11.16
N ARG A 95 -8.09 -9.51 11.72
CA ARG A 95 -8.12 -9.38 13.17
C ARG A 95 -9.41 -8.66 13.55
N ARG A 96 -10.40 -9.47 13.95
CA ARG A 96 -11.22 -9.12 15.09
C ARG A 96 -10.27 -8.97 16.27
N ALA A 97 -10.09 -7.76 16.77
CA ALA A 97 -9.79 -7.57 18.18
C ALA A 97 -11.13 -7.28 18.85
N ALA A 98 -11.37 -7.99 19.94
CA ALA A 98 -12.56 -7.92 20.78
C ALA A 98 -12.78 -6.53 21.38
#